data_AF-A0AAW0IDI5-F1
#
_entry.id   AF-A0AAW0IDI5-F1
#
_cell.length_a   1.000
_cell.length_b   1.000
_cell.length_c   1.000
_cell.angle_alpha   90.00
_cell.angle_beta   90.00
_cell.angle_gamma   90.00
#
_symmetry.space_group_name_H-M   'P 1'
#
loop_
_entity.id
_entity.type
_entity.pdbx_description
1 polymer ?
#
loop_
_entity_poly.entity_id
_entity_poly.type
_entity_poly.pdbx_seq_one_letter_code
_entity_poly.pdbx_strand_id
1 'polypeptide(L)'
;SQSCLHLMTFYVLLSEAAIRQANWDASEVRDKLCRDIDAHASSKQLTLALNEPVESLLEAGRRDTWASIRKLLKRETEVVVSDFSKTIAGFELKQTTVDSMVQNLRDYAINLVRKKAREDAGKVLICMKDRFSTVFKQDNDSMPRVWTGKEDIRAITKDARSASLRLLSVLAAIRLSENPDKIENVLFSSLMDGAVAVPSSQDRSIKASADPLASSTWEEVSPTDTLITPVQCKSLWRQFIAETEYTVTQAVSAQRSDPRSGIPEKLLIGTKNWGSTLIGYEVKMLLVELVSLCDGSYGFMKSHLSVPASPNLE
;
A
#
# COMPACT_ATOMS: atom_id res chain seq x y z
N SER A 1 -28.93 -4.60 17.01
CA SER A 1 -28.11 -5.72 16.51
C SER A 1 -28.87 -7.02 16.74
N GLN A 2 -29.09 -7.83 15.70
CA GLN A 2 -29.77 -9.13 15.77
C GLN A 2 -29.09 -10.11 16.75
N SER A 3 -27.82 -9.85 17.05
CA SER A 3 -27.02 -10.55 18.07
C SER A 3 -27.54 -10.33 19.50
N CYS A 4 -28.05 -9.14 19.85
CA CYS A 4 -28.66 -8.89 21.17
C CYS A 4 -29.98 -9.64 21.36
N LEU A 5 -30.73 -9.85 20.26
CA LEU A 5 -31.99 -10.59 20.29
C LEU A 5 -31.74 -12.09 20.51
N HIS A 6 -30.70 -12.64 19.87
CA HIS A 6 -30.22 -14.01 20.09
C HIS A 6 -29.66 -14.24 21.49
N LEU A 7 -29.03 -13.21 22.07
CA LEU A 7 -28.55 -13.23 23.44
C LEU A 7 -29.73 -13.34 24.42
N MET A 8 -30.80 -12.55 24.22
CA MET A 8 -32.02 -12.65 25.05
C MET A 8 -32.72 -14.01 24.94
N THR A 9 -32.84 -14.59 23.74
CA THR A 9 -33.45 -15.92 23.59
C THR A 9 -32.61 -17.03 24.20
N PHE A 10 -31.28 -16.95 24.08
CA PHE A 10 -30.37 -17.87 24.79
C PHE A 10 -30.50 -17.73 26.31
N TYR A 11 -30.70 -16.52 26.84
CA TYR A 11 -30.94 -16.29 28.26
C TYR A 11 -32.25 -16.87 28.79
N VAL A 12 -33.34 -16.74 28.03
CA VAL A 12 -34.63 -17.35 28.41
C VAL A 12 -34.46 -18.86 28.53
N LEU A 13 -33.80 -19.49 27.56
CA LEU A 13 -33.55 -20.94 27.56
C LEU A 13 -32.62 -21.41 28.70
N LEU A 14 -31.61 -20.62 29.06
CA LEU A 14 -30.72 -20.92 30.20
C LEU A 14 -31.42 -20.77 31.56
N SER A 15 -32.31 -19.79 31.69
CA SER A 15 -33.08 -19.58 32.92
C SER A 15 -34.11 -20.69 33.16
N GLU A 16 -34.67 -21.26 32.08
CA GLU A 16 -35.58 -22.41 32.15
C GLU A 16 -34.84 -23.72 32.47
N ALA A 17 -33.56 -23.84 32.11
CA ALA A 17 -32.73 -25.02 32.37
C ALA A 17 -32.11 -25.06 33.78
N ALA A 18 -32.25 -23.99 34.59
CA ALA A 18 -31.73 -23.95 35.95
C ALA A 18 -32.51 -24.92 36.86
N ILE A 19 -31.93 -26.10 37.10
CA ILE A 19 -32.45 -27.12 38.01
C ILE A 19 -32.56 -26.52 39.42
N ARG A 20 -33.80 -26.39 39.92
CA ARG A 20 -34.19 -25.74 41.20
C ARG A 20 -33.52 -26.27 42.49
N GLN A 21 -32.60 -27.22 42.39
CA GLN A 21 -32.00 -27.93 43.53
C GLN A 21 -30.54 -27.55 43.80
N ALA A 22 -29.88 -26.83 42.88
CA ALA A 22 -28.58 -26.22 43.12
C ALA A 22 -28.72 -24.70 43.00
N ASN A 23 -28.28 -23.96 44.02
CA ASN A 23 -28.14 -22.51 43.99
C ASN A 23 -27.00 -22.12 43.03
N TRP A 24 -27.19 -22.42 41.74
CA TRP A 24 -26.20 -22.21 40.71
C TRP A 24 -26.21 -20.74 40.31
N ASP A 25 -25.19 -20.00 40.74
CA ASP A 25 -24.99 -18.63 40.33
C ASP A 25 -24.44 -18.57 38.91
N ALA A 26 -25.34 -18.50 37.94
CA ALA A 26 -24.99 -18.36 36.53
C ALA A 26 -24.46 -16.95 36.16
N SER A 27 -24.36 -16.01 37.11
CA SER A 27 -23.92 -14.63 36.83
C SER A 27 -22.50 -14.57 36.30
N GLU A 28 -21.56 -15.30 36.92
CA GLU A 28 -20.16 -15.26 36.50
C GLU A 28 -19.95 -15.80 35.08
N VAL A 29 -20.62 -16.91 34.75
CA VAL A 29 -20.56 -17.52 33.41
C VAL A 29 -21.20 -16.61 32.36
N ARG A 30 -22.32 -15.97 32.72
CA ARG A 30 -23.03 -14.99 31.89
C ARG A 30 -22.16 -13.77 31.60
N ASP A 31 -21.59 -13.18 32.65
CA ASP A 31 -20.77 -11.98 32.54
C ASP A 31 -19.49 -12.28 31.75
N LYS A 32 -18.92 -13.47 31.90
CA LYS A 32 -17.80 -13.93 31.04
C LYS A 32 -18.21 -14.04 29.57
N LEU A 33 -19.31 -14.73 29.27
CA LEU A 33 -19.76 -14.94 27.89
C LEU A 33 -20.10 -13.62 27.17
N CYS A 34 -20.82 -12.72 27.84
CA CYS A 34 -21.11 -11.39 27.30
C CYS A 34 -19.84 -10.60 26.99
N ARG A 35 -18.88 -10.58 27.93
CA ARG A 35 -17.60 -9.90 27.74
C ARG A 35 -16.84 -10.45 26.53
N ASP A 36 -16.79 -11.77 26.37
CA ASP A 36 -16.10 -12.41 25.26
C ASP A 36 -16.76 -12.09 23.90
N ILE A 37 -18.11 -12.10 23.85
CA ILE A 37 -18.87 -11.77 22.64
C ILE A 37 -18.67 -10.30 22.25
N ASP A 38 -18.78 -9.37 23.20
CA ASP A 38 -18.68 -7.93 22.93
C ASP A 38 -17.24 -7.52 22.59
N ALA A 39 -16.25 -8.11 23.27
CA ALA A 39 -14.84 -7.91 22.92
C ALA A 39 -14.55 -8.42 21.51
N HIS A 40 -15.10 -9.58 21.13
CA HIS A 40 -14.95 -10.13 19.78
C HIS A 40 -15.64 -9.27 18.72
N ALA A 41 -16.87 -8.82 18.97
CA ALA A 41 -17.61 -7.95 18.07
C ALA A 41 -16.89 -6.61 17.84
N SER A 42 -16.40 -6.00 18.92
CA SER A 42 -15.65 -4.73 18.91
C SER A 42 -14.34 -4.87 18.13
N SER A 43 -13.59 -5.95 18.34
CA SER A 43 -12.35 -6.24 17.60
C SER A 43 -12.59 -6.43 16.11
N LYS A 44 -13.68 -7.12 15.74
CA LYS A 44 -14.09 -7.30 14.34
C LYS A 44 -14.46 -5.96 13.68
N GLN A 45 -15.19 -5.09 14.39
CA GLN A 45 -15.54 -3.77 13.90
C GLN A 45 -14.30 -2.90 13.65
N LEU A 46 -13.33 -2.88 14.58
CA LEU A 46 -12.05 -2.18 14.39
C LEU A 46 -11.29 -2.71 13.18
N THR A 47 -11.28 -4.04 12.99
CA THR A 47 -10.63 -4.66 11.83
C THR A 47 -11.18 -4.12 10.51
N LEU A 48 -12.51 -4.06 10.40
CA LEU A 48 -13.17 -3.56 9.19
C LEU A 48 -12.96 -2.06 9.00
N ALA A 49 -13.04 -1.27 10.08
CA ALA A 49 -12.94 0.19 10.02
C ALA A 49 -11.52 0.71 9.75
N LEU A 50 -10.48 -0.07 10.11
CA LEU A 50 -9.10 0.38 10.02
C LEU A 50 -8.33 -0.24 8.85
N ASN A 51 -8.55 -1.50 8.48
CA ASN A 51 -7.68 -2.20 7.52
C ASN A 51 -7.58 -1.50 6.16
N GLU A 52 -8.70 -1.37 5.45
CA GLU A 52 -8.73 -0.83 4.08
C GLU A 52 -8.39 0.67 4.05
N PRO A 53 -8.90 1.52 4.97
CA PRO A 53 -8.49 2.91 5.00
C PRO A 53 -7.01 3.14 5.33
N VAL A 54 -6.42 2.31 6.22
CA VAL A 54 -4.98 2.40 6.53
C VAL A 54 -4.14 1.97 5.33
N GLU A 55 -4.51 0.88 4.65
CA GLU A 55 -3.86 0.42 3.42
C GLU A 55 -3.86 1.53 2.36
N SER A 56 -5.04 2.10 2.08
CA SER A 56 -5.19 3.20 1.11
C SER A 56 -4.30 4.41 1.45
N LEU A 57 -4.22 4.79 2.73
CA LEU A 57 -3.38 5.91 3.18
C LEU A 57 -1.88 5.61 3.03
N LEU A 58 -1.46 4.37 3.29
CA LEU A 58 -0.08 3.92 3.15
C LEU A 58 0.33 3.86 1.67
N GLU A 59 -0.50 3.27 0.81
CA GLU A 59 -0.27 3.20 -0.64
C GLU A 59 -0.20 4.58 -1.29
N ALA A 60 -1.04 5.52 -0.83
CA ALA A 60 -1.01 6.90 -1.32
C ALA A 60 0.32 7.62 -1.02
N GLY A 61 1.04 7.22 0.04
CA GLY A 61 2.39 7.69 0.36
C GLY A 61 2.53 9.21 0.48
N ARG A 62 1.50 9.91 0.97
CA ARG A 62 1.53 11.37 1.10
C ARG A 62 2.29 11.79 2.36
N ARG A 63 2.74 13.05 2.39
CA ARG A 63 3.45 13.63 3.55
C ARG A 63 2.61 13.56 4.83
N ASP A 64 1.29 13.66 4.71
CA ASP A 64 0.34 13.64 5.82
C ASP A 64 -0.12 12.22 6.20
N THR A 65 0.35 11.15 5.53
CA THR A 65 -0.17 9.78 5.71
C THR A 65 -0.26 9.37 7.18
N TRP A 66 0.82 9.50 7.95
CA TRP A 66 0.82 9.09 9.36
C TRP A 66 -0.05 10.00 10.24
N ALA A 67 -0.16 11.29 9.94
CA ALA A 67 -1.09 12.18 10.65
C ALA A 67 -2.56 11.79 10.40
N SER A 68 -2.87 11.45 9.14
CA SER A 68 -4.18 10.94 8.73
C SER A 68 -4.49 9.59 9.38
N ILE A 69 -3.52 8.67 9.47
CA ILE A 69 -3.66 7.39 10.17
C ILE A 69 -3.91 7.61 11.67
N ARG A 70 -3.18 8.52 12.35
CA ARG A 70 -3.42 8.82 13.77
C ARG A 70 -4.83 9.36 14.00
N LYS A 71 -5.29 10.27 13.15
CA LYS A 71 -6.65 10.83 13.22
C LYS A 71 -7.72 9.74 13.03
N LEU A 72 -7.55 8.87 12.03
CA LEU A 72 -8.44 7.74 11.77
C LEU A 72 -8.45 6.76 12.96
N LEU A 73 -7.27 6.31 13.39
CA LEU A 73 -7.10 5.39 14.51
C LEU A 73 -7.80 5.91 15.77
N LYS A 74 -7.58 7.18 16.11
CA LYS A 74 -8.24 7.83 17.24
C LYS A 74 -9.77 7.80 17.09
N ARG A 75 -10.29 8.26 15.94
CA ARG A 75 -11.73 8.32 15.68
C ARG A 75 -12.40 6.95 15.81
N GLU A 76 -11.91 5.96 15.06
CA GLU A 76 -12.56 4.63 15.04
C GLU A 76 -12.45 3.92 16.38
N THR A 77 -11.30 4.06 17.06
CA THR A 77 -11.11 3.46 18.38
C THR A 77 -12.03 4.08 19.42
N GLU A 78 -12.21 5.41 19.43
CA GLU A 78 -13.11 6.10 20.36
C GLU A 78 -14.57 5.72 20.13
N VAL A 79 -15.00 5.56 18.87
CA VAL A 79 -16.35 5.07 18.53
C VAL A 79 -16.58 3.67 19.11
N VAL A 80 -15.68 2.72 18.83
CA VAL A 80 -15.83 1.34 19.31
C VAL A 80 -15.73 1.26 20.83
N VAL A 81 -14.82 2.00 21.46
CA VAL A 81 -14.70 2.06 22.92
C VAL A 81 -15.97 2.64 23.56
N SER A 82 -16.56 3.68 22.96
CA SER A 82 -17.81 4.27 23.47
C SER A 82 -18.96 3.26 23.41
N ASP A 83 -19.13 2.58 22.27
CA ASP A 83 -20.22 1.61 22.09
C ASP A 83 -20.03 0.35 22.92
N PHE A 84 -18.79 -0.14 23.05
CA PHE A 84 -18.43 -1.20 23.98
C PHE A 84 -18.78 -0.81 25.43
N SER A 85 -18.37 0.38 25.87
CA SER A 85 -18.62 0.87 27.24
C SER A 85 -20.12 1.00 27.53
N LYS A 86 -20.93 1.48 26.58
CA LYS A 86 -22.40 1.54 26.72
C LYS A 86 -23.02 0.15 26.84
N THR A 87 -22.53 -0.81 26.05
CA THR A 87 -23.06 -2.18 26.04
C THR A 87 -22.81 -2.87 27.38
N ILE A 88 -21.60 -2.74 27.91
CA ILE A 88 -21.22 -3.40 29.17
C ILE A 88 -21.70 -2.67 30.44
N ALA A 89 -22.17 -1.42 30.34
CA ALA A 89 -22.67 -0.65 31.47
C ALA A 89 -23.86 -1.32 32.18
N GLY A 90 -24.64 -2.13 31.47
CA GLY A 90 -25.76 -2.89 32.05
C GLY A 90 -25.36 -4.11 32.89
N PHE A 91 -24.06 -4.43 32.98
CA PHE A 91 -23.56 -5.67 33.60
C PHE A 91 -22.85 -5.45 34.95
N GLU A 92 -22.90 -4.24 35.53
CA GLU A 92 -22.35 -3.92 36.86
C GLU A 92 -20.88 -4.39 37.08
N LEU A 93 -20.08 -4.37 36.02
CA LEU A 93 -18.68 -4.82 36.08
C LEU A 93 -17.81 -3.87 36.90
N LYS A 94 -16.82 -4.42 37.60
CA LYS A 94 -15.80 -3.63 38.30
C LYS A 94 -15.09 -2.68 37.33
N GLN A 95 -14.91 -1.42 37.73
CA GLN A 95 -14.27 -0.40 36.89
C GLN A 95 -12.88 -0.80 36.39
N THR A 96 -12.06 -1.46 37.22
CA THR A 96 -10.73 -1.95 36.83
C THR A 96 -10.78 -2.98 35.70
N THR A 97 -11.84 -3.80 35.66
CA THR A 97 -12.09 -4.75 34.58
C THR A 97 -12.48 -4.02 33.30
N VAL A 98 -13.35 -3.02 33.40
CA VAL A 98 -13.77 -2.17 32.27
C VAL A 98 -12.56 -1.45 31.67
N ASP A 99 -11.74 -0.81 32.51
CA ASP A 99 -10.55 -0.08 32.08
C ASP A 99 -9.56 -0.99 31.36
N SER A 100 -9.31 -2.19 31.90
CA SER A 100 -8.44 -3.20 31.26
C SER A 100 -8.97 -3.61 29.88
N MET A 101 -10.28 -3.83 29.74
CA MET A 101 -10.89 -4.19 28.46
C MET A 101 -10.81 -3.06 27.44
N VAL A 102 -11.05 -1.83 27.87
CA VAL A 102 -10.90 -0.65 27.02
C VAL A 102 -9.45 -0.49 26.56
N GLN A 103 -8.46 -0.72 27.42
CA GLN A 103 -7.06 -0.69 27.01
C GLN A 103 -6.73 -1.82 26.03
N ASN A 104 -7.23 -3.04 26.23
CA ASN A 104 -7.04 -4.14 25.28
C ASN A 104 -7.59 -3.80 23.89
N LEU A 105 -8.74 -3.10 23.80
CA LEU A 105 -9.29 -2.63 22.52
C LEU A 105 -8.40 -1.57 21.86
N ARG A 106 -7.85 -0.63 22.63
CA ARG A 106 -6.91 0.38 22.12
C ARG A 106 -5.62 -0.27 21.62
N ASP A 107 -5.06 -1.20 22.39
CA ASP A 107 -3.86 -1.94 22.02
C ASP A 107 -4.11 -2.81 20.77
N TYR A 108 -5.27 -3.44 20.67
CA TYR A 108 -5.69 -4.18 19.48
C TYR A 108 -5.70 -3.28 18.23
N ALA A 109 -6.32 -2.10 18.32
CA ALA A 109 -6.38 -1.14 17.21
C ALA A 109 -4.98 -0.67 16.78
N ILE A 110 -4.11 -0.34 17.75
CA ILE A 110 -2.73 0.04 17.46
C ILE A 110 -1.98 -1.12 16.78
N ASN A 111 -2.10 -2.35 17.31
CA ASN A 111 -1.42 -3.51 16.76
C ASN A 111 -1.90 -3.86 15.35
N LEU A 112 -3.18 -3.62 15.04
CA LEU A 112 -3.72 -3.76 13.69
C LEU A 112 -3.03 -2.82 12.71
N VAL A 113 -2.91 -1.53 13.06
CA VAL A 113 -2.19 -0.54 12.23
C VAL A 113 -0.72 -0.93 12.06
N ARG A 114 -0.05 -1.37 13.14
CA ARG A 114 1.34 -1.84 13.06
C ARG A 114 1.48 -3.05 12.14
N LYS A 115 0.56 -4.00 12.22
CA LYS A 115 0.54 -5.19 11.35
C LYS A 115 0.38 -4.78 9.89
N LYS A 116 -0.61 -3.93 9.58
CA LYS A 116 -0.86 -3.45 8.23
C LYS A 116 0.35 -2.70 7.65
N ALA A 117 0.97 -1.82 8.44
CA ALA A 117 2.17 -1.11 8.02
C ALA A 117 3.35 -2.03 7.69
N ARG A 118 3.52 -3.14 8.42
CA ARG A 118 4.54 -4.16 8.11
C ARG A 118 4.22 -4.92 6.82
N GLU A 119 2.96 -5.28 6.59
CA GLU A 119 2.52 -5.93 5.36
C GLU A 119 2.79 -5.05 4.14
N ASP A 120 2.46 -3.76 4.22
CA ASP A 120 2.62 -2.82 3.11
C ASP A 120 4.08 -2.43 2.90
N ALA A 121 4.88 -2.33 3.97
CA ALA A 121 6.34 -2.19 3.85
C ALA A 121 6.98 -3.38 3.10
N GLY A 122 6.42 -4.59 3.23
CA GLY A 122 6.84 -5.76 2.46
C GLY A 122 6.60 -5.65 0.95
N LYS A 123 5.66 -4.80 0.53
CA LYS A 123 5.31 -4.56 -0.88
C LYS A 123 5.91 -3.25 -1.43
N VAL A 124 6.73 -2.55 -0.65
CA VAL A 124 7.18 -1.18 -0.94
C VAL A 124 7.77 -0.99 -2.34
N LEU A 125 8.54 -1.96 -2.87
CA LEU A 125 9.13 -1.85 -4.19
C LEU A 125 8.08 -1.79 -5.31
N ILE A 126 7.03 -2.59 -5.19
CA ILE A 126 5.91 -2.61 -6.15
C ILE A 126 5.20 -1.26 -6.09
N CYS A 127 4.84 -0.82 -4.89
CA CYS A 127 4.15 0.46 -4.69
C CYS A 127 4.99 1.65 -5.19
N MET A 128 6.32 1.61 -5.00
CA MET A 128 7.25 2.62 -5.54
C MET A 128 7.22 2.68 -7.07
N LYS A 129 7.18 1.52 -7.75
CA LYS A 129 7.10 1.42 -9.21
C LYS A 129 5.75 1.86 -9.75
N ASP A 130 4.66 1.56 -9.04
CA ASP A 130 3.32 2.01 -9.40
C ASP A 130 3.21 3.52 -9.27
N ARG A 131 3.76 4.09 -8.18
CA ARG A 131 3.81 5.54 -7.99
C ARG A 131 4.67 6.23 -9.04
N PHE A 132 5.81 5.65 -9.38
CA PHE A 132 6.66 6.15 -10.47
C PHE A 132 5.89 6.15 -11.79
N SER A 133 5.29 5.02 -12.14
CA SER A 133 4.56 4.84 -13.41
C SER A 133 3.40 5.82 -13.54
N THR A 134 2.65 6.03 -12.45
CA THR A 134 1.54 6.99 -12.40
C THR A 134 2.04 8.40 -12.70
N VAL A 135 3.06 8.88 -11.98
CA VAL A 135 3.59 10.24 -12.17
C VAL A 135 4.33 10.42 -13.50
N PHE A 136 5.04 9.39 -13.95
CA PHE A 136 5.87 9.46 -15.15
C PHE A 136 5.04 9.37 -16.43
N LYS A 137 4.04 8.49 -16.47
CA LYS A 137 3.23 8.21 -17.67
C LYS A 137 1.99 9.08 -17.77
N GLN A 138 1.56 9.77 -16.73
CA GLN A 138 0.37 10.63 -16.78
C GLN A 138 0.76 12.11 -16.92
N ASP A 139 -0.07 12.88 -17.61
CA ASP A 139 -0.02 14.34 -17.61
C ASP A 139 -0.85 14.95 -16.48
N ASN A 140 -0.99 16.28 -16.49
CA ASN A 140 -1.72 16.99 -15.44
C ASN A 140 -3.24 16.70 -15.45
N ASP A 141 -3.76 16.21 -16.58
CA ASP A 141 -5.17 15.84 -16.75
C ASP A 141 -5.40 14.34 -16.48
N SER A 142 -4.39 13.64 -15.93
CA SER A 142 -4.38 12.19 -15.71
C SER A 142 -4.47 11.35 -16.99
N MET A 143 -4.20 11.96 -18.14
CA MET A 143 -4.17 11.27 -19.43
C MET A 143 -2.78 10.67 -19.69
N PRO A 144 -2.70 9.55 -20.42
CA PRO A 144 -1.42 8.99 -20.84
C PRO A 144 -0.60 10.01 -21.63
N ARG A 145 0.61 10.28 -21.15
CA ARG A 145 1.54 11.25 -21.72
C ARG A 145 2.08 10.73 -23.05
N VAL A 146 2.07 11.62 -24.04
CA VAL A 146 2.73 11.41 -25.33
C VAL A 146 4.04 12.19 -25.33
N TRP A 147 5.13 11.56 -25.75
CA TRP A 147 6.46 12.18 -25.76
C TRP A 147 6.65 13.00 -27.05
N THR A 148 6.09 14.21 -27.09
CA THR A 148 5.98 15.05 -28.30
C THR A 148 7.15 16.03 -28.52
N GLY A 149 8.18 15.95 -27.69
CA GLY A 149 9.38 16.81 -27.77
C GLY A 149 9.34 18.07 -26.90
N LYS A 150 8.17 18.41 -26.34
CA LYS A 150 8.01 19.59 -25.48
C LYS A 150 8.26 19.30 -24.00
N GLU A 151 8.15 18.04 -23.61
CA GLU A 151 8.25 17.59 -22.24
C GLU A 151 9.70 17.50 -21.77
N ASP A 152 10.02 18.06 -20.60
CA ASP A 152 11.30 17.83 -19.94
C ASP A 152 11.28 16.46 -19.24
N ILE A 153 11.66 15.41 -19.99
CA ILE A 153 11.72 14.04 -19.48
C ILE A 153 12.59 13.95 -18.23
N ARG A 154 13.66 14.75 -18.12
CA ARG A 154 14.57 14.73 -16.96
C ARG A 154 13.85 15.29 -15.72
N ALA A 155 13.13 16.40 -15.86
CA ALA A 155 12.32 16.95 -14.78
C ALA A 155 11.22 15.97 -14.35
N ILE A 156 10.48 15.39 -15.32
CA ILE A 156 9.42 14.41 -15.05
C ILE A 156 9.98 13.17 -14.34
N THR A 157 11.13 12.66 -14.79
CA THR A 157 11.81 11.54 -14.14
C THR A 157 12.18 11.87 -12.70
N LYS A 158 12.71 13.08 -12.46
CA LYS A 158 13.08 13.56 -11.13
C LYS A 158 11.86 13.66 -10.21
N ASP A 159 10.75 14.16 -10.71
CA ASP A 159 9.50 14.29 -9.95
C ASP A 159 8.89 12.91 -9.63
N ALA A 160 8.87 12.00 -10.60
CA ALA A 160 8.40 10.63 -10.40
C ALA A 160 9.29 9.88 -9.38
N ARG A 161 10.62 10.01 -9.48
CA ARG A 161 11.57 9.48 -8.49
C ARG A 161 11.36 10.09 -7.11
N SER A 162 11.14 11.41 -7.01
CA SER A 162 10.85 12.09 -5.75
C SER A 162 9.56 11.57 -5.11
N ALA A 163 8.49 11.37 -5.89
CA ALA A 163 7.24 10.82 -5.40
C ALA A 163 7.41 9.39 -4.86
N SER A 164 8.13 8.53 -5.56
CA SER A 164 8.43 7.16 -5.10
C SER A 164 9.32 7.14 -3.86
N LEU A 165 10.26 8.07 -3.74
CA LEU A 165 11.13 8.15 -2.56
C LEU A 165 10.37 8.63 -1.30
N ARG A 166 9.37 9.51 -1.46
CA ARG A 166 8.47 9.87 -0.33
C ARG A 166 7.70 8.66 0.16
N LEU A 167 7.20 7.83 -0.74
CA LEU A 167 6.52 6.59 -0.36
C LEU A 167 7.44 5.67 0.45
N LEU A 168 8.70 5.51 0.02
CA LEU A 168 9.70 4.76 0.79
C LEU A 168 9.92 5.35 2.19
N SER A 169 10.00 6.69 2.30
CA SER A 169 10.12 7.38 3.60
C SER A 169 8.93 7.14 4.53
N VAL A 170 7.70 7.16 3.97
CA VAL A 170 6.48 6.86 4.71
C VAL A 170 6.51 5.43 5.24
N LEU A 171 6.94 4.46 4.43
CA LEU A 171 6.99 3.04 4.76
C LEU A 171 8.28 2.60 5.48
N ALA A 172 9.22 3.50 5.75
CA ALA A 172 10.45 3.18 6.47
C ALA A 172 10.24 3.02 7.99
N ALA A 173 9.26 3.71 8.56
CA ALA A 173 8.98 3.69 10.00
C ALA A 173 7.51 3.99 10.32
N ILE A 174 7.03 3.39 11.40
CA ILE A 174 5.73 3.63 12.03
C ILE A 174 5.80 4.93 12.83
N ARG A 175 4.87 5.87 12.57
CA ARG A 175 4.82 7.19 13.22
C ARG A 175 3.49 7.41 13.94
N LEU A 176 3.18 6.52 14.88
CA LEU A 176 2.00 6.65 15.72
C LEU A 176 2.23 7.62 16.89
N SER A 177 3.47 7.83 17.30
CA SER A 177 3.85 8.96 18.17
C SER A 177 4.05 10.23 17.33
N GLU A 178 3.94 11.39 17.97
CA GLU A 178 4.22 12.70 17.34
C GLU A 178 5.71 13.08 17.41
N ASN A 179 6.58 12.09 17.65
CA ASN A 179 8.01 12.33 17.70
C ASN A 179 8.52 12.66 16.29
N PRO A 180 9.33 13.72 16.13
CA PRO A 180 9.96 14.01 14.85
C PRO A 180 11.00 12.93 14.52
N ASP A 181 11.19 12.68 13.23
CA ASP A 181 12.29 11.90 12.67
C ASP A 181 12.89 12.63 11.47
N LYS A 182 14.09 12.21 11.06
CA LYS A 182 14.83 12.81 9.95
C LYS A 182 14.88 11.92 8.70
N ILE A 183 14.06 10.87 8.65
CA ILE A 183 14.16 9.82 7.61
C ILE A 183 13.98 10.41 6.20
N GLU A 184 12.94 11.22 5.97
CA GLU A 184 12.69 11.83 4.65
C GLU A 184 13.92 12.64 4.21
N ASN A 185 14.42 13.52 5.07
CA ASN A 185 15.56 14.37 4.76
C ASN A 185 16.82 13.55 4.43
N VAL A 186 17.13 12.53 5.24
CA VAL A 186 18.29 11.65 5.03
C VAL A 186 18.17 10.87 3.72
N LEU A 187 16.99 10.32 3.42
CA LEU A 187 16.75 9.60 2.17
C LEU A 187 16.92 10.53 0.97
N PHE A 188 16.31 11.72 1.02
CA PHE A 188 16.38 12.69 -0.08
C PHE A 188 17.80 13.17 -0.34
N SER A 189 18.54 13.61 0.69
CA SER A 189 19.91 14.08 0.53
C SER A 189 20.88 12.99 0.08
N SER A 190 20.64 11.74 0.46
CA SER A 190 21.56 10.63 0.15
C SER A 190 21.28 9.96 -1.20
N LEU A 191 20.01 9.93 -1.64
CA LEU A 191 19.57 9.10 -2.77
C LEU A 191 19.16 9.90 -4.01
N MET A 192 18.65 11.12 -3.87
CA MET A 192 18.29 11.95 -5.03
C MET A 192 19.51 12.64 -5.63
N ASP A 193 20.43 13.12 -4.80
CA ASP A 193 21.62 13.88 -5.26
C ASP A 193 22.71 12.95 -5.84
N GLY A 194 22.75 11.69 -5.40
CA GLY A 194 23.71 10.68 -5.89
C GLY A 194 23.29 9.93 -7.17
N ALA A 195 22.00 9.93 -7.54
CA ALA A 195 21.47 9.13 -8.65
C ALA A 195 21.68 9.75 -10.05
N VAL A 196 22.14 11.01 -10.12
CA VAL A 196 22.37 11.73 -11.39
C VAL A 196 23.83 11.62 -11.86
N ALA A 197 24.74 11.14 -11.00
CA ALA A 197 26.14 10.96 -11.35
C ALA A 197 26.41 9.53 -11.84
N VAL A 198 26.55 9.39 -13.17
CA VAL A 198 27.52 8.44 -13.75
C VAL A 198 28.83 8.60 -12.97
N PRO A 199 29.57 7.53 -12.63
CA PRO A 199 30.78 7.65 -11.82
C PRO A 199 31.86 8.41 -12.58
N SER A 200 31.83 9.75 -12.54
CA SER A 200 32.96 10.58 -12.92
C SER A 200 33.88 10.66 -11.71
N SER A 201 35.02 10.00 -11.84
CA SER A 201 36.15 10.10 -10.92
C SER A 201 36.65 11.55 -10.86
N GLN A 202 36.22 12.31 -9.85
CA GLN A 202 36.80 13.54 -9.28
C GLN A 202 35.66 14.17 -8.43
N ASP A 203 35.76 14.39 -7.13
CA ASP A 203 36.83 15.08 -6.43
C ASP A 203 36.87 14.66 -4.94
N ARG A 204 38.08 14.51 -4.37
CA ARG A 204 38.32 13.98 -3.02
C ARG A 204 38.23 15.12 -1.99
N SER A 205 37.02 15.51 -1.59
CA SER A 205 36.83 16.33 -0.39
C SER A 205 36.84 15.45 0.86
N ILE A 206 37.88 15.64 1.67
CA ILE A 206 38.17 14.94 2.91
C ILE A 206 37.26 15.49 4.01
N LYS A 207 36.07 14.92 4.13
CA LYS A 207 35.45 14.59 5.42
C LYS A 207 34.74 13.28 5.16
N ALA A 208 35.22 12.19 5.76
CA ALA A 208 34.53 10.91 5.71
C ALA A 208 33.19 11.07 6.45
N SER A 209 32.20 11.67 5.80
CA SER A 209 30.82 11.62 6.25
C SER A 209 30.45 10.15 6.14
N ALA A 210 30.38 9.47 7.29
CA ALA A 210 29.86 8.12 7.36
C ALA A 210 28.54 8.08 6.57
N ASP A 211 28.41 7.10 5.67
CA ASP A 211 27.22 6.93 4.86
C ASP A 211 26.02 6.76 5.81
N PRO A 212 25.09 7.73 5.87
CA PRO A 212 23.99 7.68 6.84
C PRO A 212 23.05 6.50 6.59
N LEU A 213 23.10 5.91 5.39
CA LEU A 213 22.33 4.72 5.03
C LEU A 213 23.09 3.41 5.25
N ALA A 214 24.33 3.43 5.75
CA ALA A 214 25.06 2.22 6.14
C ALA A 214 24.64 1.67 7.51
N SER A 215 23.83 2.43 8.26
CA SER A 215 23.30 2.00 9.56
C SER A 215 22.22 0.91 9.42
N SER A 216 22.14 0.03 10.41
CA SER A 216 21.05 -0.94 10.59
C SER A 216 19.83 -0.36 11.29
N THR A 217 19.92 0.86 11.84
CA THR A 217 18.87 1.51 12.63
C THR A 217 18.73 2.99 12.28
N TRP A 218 17.52 3.52 12.46
CA TRP A 218 17.23 4.95 12.31
C TRP A 218 17.52 5.71 13.60
N GLU A 219 18.09 6.91 13.50
CA GLU A 219 18.17 7.83 14.63
C GLU A 219 16.74 8.29 15.01
N GLU A 220 16.46 8.44 16.31
CA GLU A 220 15.16 8.90 16.85
C GLU A 220 13.96 7.95 16.63
N VAL A 221 14.14 6.79 16.00
CA VAL A 221 13.08 5.78 15.79
C VAL A 221 13.39 4.49 16.54
N SER A 222 12.39 3.97 17.25
CA SER A 222 12.53 2.73 18.01
C SER A 222 12.71 1.52 17.08
N PRO A 223 13.39 0.44 17.50
CA PRO A 223 13.47 -0.79 16.72
C PRO A 223 12.09 -1.41 16.44
N THR A 224 11.14 -1.24 17.37
CA THR A 224 9.76 -1.74 17.20
C THR A 224 8.99 -0.98 16.14
N ASP A 225 9.28 0.31 15.94
CA ASP A 225 8.62 1.14 14.93
C ASP A 225 9.38 1.18 13.60
N THR A 226 10.58 0.60 13.54
CA THR A 226 11.33 0.45 12.29
C THR A 226 10.67 -0.61 11.40
N LEU A 227 10.34 -0.23 10.16
CA LEU A 227 9.77 -1.11 9.13
C LEU A 227 10.83 -1.53 8.10
N ILE A 228 11.60 -0.54 7.62
CA ILE A 228 12.66 -0.72 6.63
C ILE A 228 13.89 0.02 7.15
N THR A 229 14.99 -0.71 7.32
CA THR A 229 16.25 -0.14 7.81
C THR A 229 16.89 0.81 6.78
N PRO A 230 17.81 1.71 7.19
CA PRO A 230 18.50 2.59 6.26
C PRO A 230 19.22 1.84 5.13
N VAL A 231 19.91 0.74 5.47
CA VAL A 231 20.61 -0.11 4.48
C VAL A 231 19.66 -0.78 3.50
N GLN A 232 18.48 -1.22 3.96
CA GLN A 232 17.44 -1.76 3.09
C GLN A 232 16.85 -0.69 2.19
N CYS A 233 16.61 0.53 2.68
CA CYS A 233 16.15 1.65 1.85
C CYS A 233 17.13 1.94 0.71
N LYS A 234 18.44 1.90 0.99
CA LYS A 234 19.48 2.06 -0.02
C LYS A 234 19.44 0.96 -1.09
N SER A 235 19.27 -0.30 -0.67
CA SER A 235 19.16 -1.44 -1.58
C SER A 235 17.89 -1.36 -2.45
N LEU A 236 16.74 -1.10 -1.83
CA LEU A 236 15.46 -0.91 -2.50
C LEU A 236 15.51 0.23 -3.51
N TRP A 237 16.14 1.36 -3.17
CA TRP A 237 16.31 2.48 -4.10
C TRP A 237 17.11 2.09 -5.33
N ARG A 238 18.25 1.40 -5.15
CA ARG A 238 19.06 0.94 -6.30
C ARG A 238 18.29 0.00 -7.20
N GLN A 239 17.56 -0.95 -6.62
CA GLN A 239 16.72 -1.88 -7.37
C GLN A 239 15.61 -1.14 -8.12
N PHE A 240 14.91 -0.23 -7.45
CA PHE A 240 13.87 0.61 -8.04
C PHE A 240 14.40 1.42 -9.24
N ILE A 241 15.57 2.06 -9.11
CA ILE A 241 16.19 2.81 -10.20
C ILE A 241 16.51 1.89 -11.37
N ALA A 242 17.15 0.74 -11.12
CA ALA A 242 17.49 -0.22 -12.17
C ALA A 242 16.24 -0.74 -12.93
N GLU A 243 15.16 -1.04 -12.21
CA GLU A 243 13.91 -1.55 -12.81
C GLU A 243 13.09 -0.49 -13.54
N THR A 244 13.28 0.79 -13.24
CA THR A 244 12.55 1.91 -13.90
C THR A 244 13.34 2.57 -15.02
N GLU A 245 14.67 2.37 -15.08
CA GLU A 245 15.57 3.01 -16.04
C GLU A 245 15.20 2.72 -17.51
N TYR A 246 14.75 1.49 -17.80
CA TYR A 246 14.28 1.13 -19.14
C TYR A 246 13.08 1.98 -19.59
N THR A 247 12.14 2.26 -18.68
CA THR A 247 10.96 3.09 -18.97
C THR A 247 11.37 4.52 -19.32
N VAL A 248 12.35 5.06 -18.59
CA VAL A 248 12.92 6.40 -18.87
C VAL A 248 13.63 6.41 -20.23
N THR A 249 14.44 5.39 -20.50
CA THR A 249 15.17 5.25 -21.78
C THR A 249 14.21 5.18 -22.97
N GLN A 250 13.11 4.42 -22.83
CA GLN A 250 12.08 4.32 -23.87
C GLN A 250 11.39 5.66 -24.15
N ALA A 251 11.07 6.44 -23.12
CA ALA A 251 10.50 7.78 -23.29
C ALA A 251 11.45 8.71 -24.06
N VAL A 252 12.74 8.68 -23.73
CA VAL A 252 13.75 9.49 -24.42
C VAL A 252 13.91 9.07 -25.89
N SER A 253 13.92 7.76 -26.17
CA SER A 253 13.97 7.25 -27.54
C SER A 253 12.73 7.66 -28.34
N ALA A 254 11.53 7.51 -27.76
CA ALA A 254 10.27 7.91 -28.39
C ALA A 254 10.26 9.41 -28.72
N GLN A 255 10.73 10.25 -27.81
CA GLN A 255 10.82 11.70 -28.03
C GLN A 255 11.77 12.07 -29.17
N ARG A 256 12.91 11.37 -29.29
CA ARG A 256 13.90 11.58 -30.36
C ARG A 256 13.43 11.11 -31.73
N SER A 257 12.54 10.14 -31.77
CA SER A 257 11.95 9.61 -33.00
C SER A 257 10.71 10.37 -33.46
N ASP A 258 10.19 11.34 -32.67
CA ASP A 258 9.04 12.15 -33.09
C ASP A 258 9.46 13.11 -34.23
N PRO A 259 8.88 12.99 -35.44
CA PRO A 259 9.16 13.90 -36.56
C PRO A 259 8.87 15.37 -36.25
N ARG A 260 8.05 15.66 -35.23
CA ARG A 260 7.69 17.03 -34.81
C ARG A 260 8.73 17.67 -33.87
N SER A 261 9.73 16.91 -33.40
CA SER A 261 10.75 17.38 -32.45
C SER A 261 11.86 18.26 -33.07
N GLY A 262 11.85 18.45 -34.40
CA GLY A 262 12.70 19.45 -35.06
C GLY A 262 14.20 19.15 -35.09
N ILE A 263 14.66 17.94 -34.71
CA ILE A 263 16.07 17.57 -34.80
C ILE A 263 16.33 16.91 -36.18
N PRO A 264 17.19 17.49 -37.04
CA PRO A 264 17.47 16.91 -38.36
C PRO A 264 18.15 15.55 -38.23
N GLU A 265 17.56 14.56 -38.88
CA GLU A 265 18.05 13.19 -39.09
C GLU A 265 19.32 13.20 -39.97
N LYS A 266 20.43 13.74 -39.45
CA LYS A 266 21.76 13.65 -40.08
C LYS A 266 22.87 13.56 -39.02
N LEU A 267 22.89 12.45 -38.28
CA LEU A 267 24.13 11.99 -37.62
C LEU A 267 24.17 10.45 -37.45
N LEU A 268 23.71 9.71 -38.45
CA LEU A 268 23.86 8.25 -38.51
C LEU A 268 24.78 7.84 -39.66
N ILE A 269 26.06 8.19 -39.55
CA ILE A 269 27.13 7.41 -40.17
C ILE A 269 28.16 7.12 -39.08
N GLY A 270 28.09 5.93 -38.49
CA GLY A 270 29.23 5.35 -37.80
C GLY A 270 28.98 4.72 -36.44
N THR A 271 28.18 3.65 -36.37
CA THR A 271 28.55 2.47 -35.55
C THR A 271 27.97 1.22 -36.18
N LYS A 272 28.87 0.32 -36.60
CA LYS A 272 28.58 -0.97 -37.22
C LYS A 272 28.01 -1.96 -36.21
N ASN A 273 27.14 -2.84 -36.72
CA ASN A 273 26.82 -4.20 -36.27
C ASN A 273 26.26 -4.43 -34.85
N TRP A 274 24.92 -4.43 -34.75
CA TRP A 274 24.15 -5.32 -33.86
C TRP A 274 22.97 -5.98 -34.60
N GLY A 275 23.12 -6.25 -35.90
CA GLY A 275 22.20 -7.14 -36.60
C GLY A 275 22.52 -8.58 -36.24
N SER A 276 21.68 -9.24 -35.43
CA SER A 276 21.41 -10.70 -35.43
C SER A 276 20.51 -11.23 -34.29
N THR A 277 20.05 -10.44 -33.29
CA THR A 277 19.35 -11.07 -32.13
C THR A 277 18.03 -10.42 -31.68
N LEU A 278 17.46 -9.47 -32.44
CA LEU A 278 16.27 -8.71 -32.00
C LEU A 278 14.97 -8.96 -32.77
N ILE A 279 14.92 -9.92 -33.69
CA ILE A 279 13.66 -10.24 -34.40
C ILE A 279 12.78 -11.23 -33.62
N GLY A 280 13.34 -11.95 -32.63
CA GLY A 280 12.61 -12.98 -31.87
C GLY A 280 11.71 -12.47 -30.73
N TYR A 281 11.96 -11.27 -30.20
CA TYR A 281 11.26 -10.78 -29.00
C TYR A 281 10.14 -9.76 -29.28
N GLU A 282 10.19 -9.04 -30.40
CA GLU A 282 9.11 -8.11 -30.77
C GLU A 282 7.82 -8.81 -31.22
N VAL A 283 7.91 -10.01 -31.80
CA VAL A 283 6.71 -10.76 -32.23
C VAL A 283 5.95 -11.35 -31.02
N LYS A 284 6.63 -11.61 -29.90
CA LYS A 284 5.98 -12.16 -28.69
C LYS A 284 5.20 -11.11 -27.88
N MET A 285 5.61 -9.84 -27.90
CA MET A 285 4.86 -8.78 -27.20
C MET A 285 3.58 -8.39 -27.95
N LEU A 286 3.64 -8.32 -29.29
CA LEU A 286 2.45 -8.05 -30.11
C LEU A 286 1.43 -9.21 -30.06
N LEU A 287 1.87 -10.46 -29.88
CA LEU A 287 0.98 -11.61 -29.70
C LEU A 287 0.25 -11.60 -28.35
N VAL A 288 0.86 -11.08 -27.28
CA VAL A 288 0.18 -10.96 -25.97
C VAL A 288 -0.87 -9.85 -26.00
N GLU A 289 -0.63 -8.75 -26.70
CA GLU A 289 -1.63 -7.68 -26.90
C GLU A 289 -2.77 -8.12 -27.85
N LEU A 290 -2.49 -8.90 -28.90
CA LEU A 290 -3.54 -9.45 -29.79
C LEU A 290 -4.40 -10.53 -29.10
N VAL A 291 -3.83 -11.36 -28.22
CA VAL A 291 -4.61 -12.34 -27.43
C VAL A 291 -5.49 -11.63 -26.40
N SER A 292 -5.02 -10.53 -25.79
CA SER A 292 -5.83 -9.74 -24.86
C SER A 292 -6.96 -8.94 -25.53
N LEU A 293 -6.85 -8.63 -26.82
CA LEU A 293 -7.90 -7.95 -27.60
C LEU A 293 -8.96 -8.91 -28.15
N CYS A 294 -8.63 -10.17 -28.40
CA CYS A 294 -9.59 -11.17 -28.89
C CYS A 294 -10.44 -11.81 -27.77
N ASP A 295 -9.93 -11.94 -26.55
CA ASP A 295 -10.70 -12.52 -25.43
C ASP A 295 -11.78 -11.57 -24.85
N GLY A 296 -11.73 -10.27 -25.19
CA GLY A 296 -12.72 -9.27 -24.77
C GLY A 296 -14.01 -9.21 -25.63
N SER A 297 -14.08 -9.92 -26.77
CA SER A 297 -15.20 -9.79 -27.71
C SER A 297 -16.09 -11.04 -27.86
N TYR A 298 -15.82 -12.14 -27.14
CA TYR A 298 -16.62 -13.37 -27.22
C TYR A 298 -17.77 -13.49 -26.19
N GLY A 299 -18.11 -12.39 -25.50
CA GLY A 299 -19.18 -12.37 -24.48
C GLY A 299 -20.53 -11.79 -24.93
N PHE A 300 -20.62 -11.10 -26.07
CA PHE A 300 -21.79 -10.27 -26.40
C PHE A 300 -22.61 -10.68 -27.63
N MET A 301 -22.38 -11.88 -28.19
CA MET A 301 -23.16 -12.38 -29.33
C MET A 301 -23.70 -13.79 -29.09
N LYS A 302 -24.38 -14.01 -27.96
CA LYS A 302 -25.07 -15.27 -27.65
C LYS A 302 -26.38 -15.06 -26.90
N SER A 303 -27.29 -14.26 -27.46
CA SER A 303 -28.68 -14.20 -26.97
C SER A 303 -29.77 -14.08 -28.03
N HIS A 304 -29.47 -14.05 -29.34
CA HIS A 304 -30.51 -14.09 -30.37
C HIS A 304 -30.08 -14.92 -31.57
N LEU A 305 -30.30 -16.24 -31.50
CA LEU A 305 -30.53 -17.10 -32.66
C LEU A 305 -31.13 -18.42 -32.16
N SER A 306 -32.44 -18.38 -31.88
CA SER A 306 -33.25 -19.60 -31.85
C SER A 306 -33.33 -20.12 -33.28
N VAL A 307 -32.77 -21.32 -33.51
CA VAL A 307 -32.96 -22.09 -34.75
C VAL A 307 -34.25 -22.91 -34.60
N PRO A 308 -35.21 -22.86 -35.53
CA PRO A 308 -36.29 -23.84 -35.59
C PRO A 308 -35.80 -25.12 -36.28
N ALA A 309 -36.20 -26.26 -35.72
CA ALA A 309 -36.01 -27.58 -36.31
C ALA A 309 -36.96 -27.82 -37.50
N SER A 310 -36.51 -28.54 -38.54
CA SER A 310 -37.26 -29.46 -39.45
C SER A 310 -36.35 -29.87 -40.66
N PRO A 311 -36.69 -30.91 -41.47
CA PRO A 311 -36.42 -32.32 -41.16
C PRO A 311 -35.70 -33.07 -42.32
N ASN A 312 -35.47 -34.37 -42.09
CA ASN A 312 -34.89 -35.39 -42.97
C ASN A 312 -35.40 -35.45 -44.43
N LEU A 313 -34.48 -35.83 -45.33
CA LEU A 313 -34.59 -36.65 -46.56
C LEU A 313 -33.14 -36.82 -47.07
N GLU A 314 -32.56 -37.99 -47.39
CA GLU A 314 -33.00 -39.34 -47.74
C GLU A 314 -32.18 -40.41 -46.98
#